data_AF-A0A842TXW5-F1
#
_entry.id   AF-A0A842TXW5-F1
#
_cell.length_a   1.000
_cell.length_b   1.000
_cell.length_c   1.000
_cell.angle_alpha   90.00
_cell.angle_beta   90.00
_cell.angle_gamma   90.00
#
_symmetry.space_group_name_H-M   'P 1'
#
loop_
_entity.id
_entity.type
_entity.pdbx_description
1 polymer ?
#
loop_
_entity_poly.entity_id
_entity_poly.type
_entity_poly.pdbx_seq_one_letter_code
_entity_poly.pdbx_strand_id
1 'polypeptide(L)'
;MTEISKLMLCEHERIDKLLKEFEKAVSDKKDVEEKFSKFKWTLEKHMFLEEKAIFNAFVKRDDVDDIFELMNEHGDIMRIVNQMEEEITDSDMEELKTILMEHVDFENNNFYPKLDELLSDNQKKEISEKCREIIKS
;
A
#
# COMPACT_ATOMS: atom_id res chain seq x y z
N MET A 1 -18.19 -6.16 -0.79
CA MET A 1 -17.20 -5.21 -0.25
C MET A 1 -17.49 -4.92 1.22
N THR A 2 -16.67 -5.51 2.10
CA THR A 2 -16.68 -5.24 3.54
C THR A 2 -16.11 -3.85 3.85
N GLU A 3 -15.95 -3.52 5.13
CA GLU A 3 -15.27 -2.31 5.57
C GLU A 3 -13.77 -2.30 5.26
N ILE A 4 -13.09 -3.46 5.27
CA ILE A 4 -11.64 -3.54 5.01
C ILE A 4 -11.36 -3.25 3.53
N SER A 5 -11.98 -4.00 2.62
CA SER A 5 -11.81 -3.83 1.17
C SER A 5 -12.18 -2.41 0.71
N LYS A 6 -13.19 -1.79 1.33
CA LYS A 6 -13.53 -0.38 1.08
C LYS A 6 -12.44 0.58 1.55
N LEU A 7 -11.90 0.36 2.74
CA LEU A 7 -10.87 1.20 3.31
C LEU A 7 -9.59 1.15 2.47
N MET A 8 -9.16 -0.07 2.08
CA MET A 8 -7.94 -0.27 1.32
C MET A 8 -8.06 0.27 -0.11
N LEU A 9 -9.23 0.11 -0.75
CA LEU A 9 -9.49 0.77 -2.03
C LEU A 9 -9.35 2.31 -1.94
N CYS A 10 -9.83 2.93 -0.87
CA CYS A 10 -9.66 4.37 -0.68
C CYS A 10 -8.19 4.77 -0.46
N GLU A 11 -7.40 3.94 0.24
CA GLU A 11 -5.96 4.18 0.38
C GLU A 11 -5.22 3.99 -0.95
N HIS A 12 -5.58 2.98 -1.75
CA HIS A 12 -5.06 2.78 -3.12
C HIS A 12 -5.36 3.98 -4.03
N GLU A 13 -6.61 4.47 -4.05
CA GLU A 13 -6.99 5.68 -4.80
C GLU A 13 -6.18 6.91 -4.36
N ARG A 14 -5.88 7.01 -3.07
CA ARG A 14 -5.07 8.10 -2.51
C ARG A 14 -3.62 8.00 -2.95
N ILE A 15 -3.02 6.80 -2.92
CA ILE A 15 -1.65 6.55 -3.36
C ILE A 15 -1.51 6.82 -4.85
N ASP A 16 -2.41 6.28 -5.68
CA ASP A 16 -2.44 6.52 -7.13
C ASP A 16 -2.54 8.02 -7.47
N LYS A 17 -3.38 8.76 -6.74
CA LYS A 17 -3.47 10.20 -6.90
C LYS A 17 -2.15 10.91 -6.59
N LEU A 18 -1.48 10.54 -5.49
CA LEU A 18 -0.21 11.14 -5.10
C LEU A 18 0.91 10.78 -6.07
N LEU A 19 0.93 9.55 -6.59
CA LEU A 19 1.87 9.11 -7.62
C LEU A 19 1.70 9.95 -8.90
N LYS A 20 0.44 10.16 -9.35
CA LYS A 20 0.14 11.04 -10.49
C LYS A 20 0.49 12.50 -10.26
N GLU A 21 0.38 12.99 -9.02
CA GLU A 21 0.84 14.35 -8.67
C GLU A 21 2.37 14.45 -8.70
N PHE A 22 3.07 13.42 -8.21
CA PHE A 22 4.52 13.31 -8.23
C PHE A 22 5.07 13.22 -9.67
N GLU A 23 4.50 12.35 -10.50
CA GLU A 23 4.87 12.19 -11.92
C GLU A 23 4.70 13.50 -12.72
N LYS A 24 3.72 14.34 -12.36
CA LYS A 24 3.46 15.62 -13.02
C LYS A 24 4.26 16.78 -12.46
N ALA A 25 4.99 16.59 -11.36
CA ALA A 25 5.82 17.64 -10.78
C ALA A 25 6.84 18.09 -11.84
N VAL A 26 6.82 19.38 -12.14
CA VAL A 26 7.72 20.00 -13.12
C VAL A 26 9.04 20.35 -12.45
N SER A 27 10.07 20.65 -13.26
CA SER A 27 11.51 20.78 -12.95
C SER A 27 11.93 21.69 -11.78
N ASP A 28 11.00 22.27 -11.01
CA ASP A 28 11.29 22.80 -9.69
C ASP A 28 11.59 21.64 -8.75
N LYS A 29 12.88 21.45 -8.45
CA LYS A 29 13.40 20.43 -7.54
C LYS A 29 12.62 20.39 -6.23
N LYS A 30 12.18 21.55 -5.72
CA LYS A 30 11.44 21.61 -4.45
C LYS A 30 10.05 21.00 -4.55
N ASP A 31 9.32 21.26 -5.65
CA ASP A 31 7.99 20.68 -5.87
C ASP A 31 8.10 19.15 -6.02
N VAL A 32 9.10 18.69 -6.78
CA VAL A 32 9.39 17.25 -6.94
C VAL A 32 9.67 16.60 -5.57
N GLU A 33 10.55 17.17 -4.75
CA GLU A 33 10.88 16.67 -3.41
C GLU A 33 9.67 16.65 -2.47
N GLU A 34 8.83 17.70 -2.48
CA GLU A 34 7.63 17.77 -1.65
C GLU A 34 6.59 16.72 -2.06
N LYS A 35 6.36 16.55 -3.37
CA LYS A 35 5.42 15.56 -3.91
C LYS A 35 5.90 14.14 -3.65
N PHE A 36 7.18 13.87 -3.90
CA PHE A 36 7.80 12.58 -3.62
C PHE A 36 7.72 12.22 -2.13
N SER A 37 8.10 13.14 -1.24
CA SER A 37 8.04 12.92 0.22
C SER A 37 6.63 12.59 0.69
N LYS A 38 5.62 13.28 0.15
CA LYS A 38 4.21 13.05 0.49
C LYS A 38 3.71 11.70 -0.03
N PHE A 39 4.10 11.31 -1.24
CA PHE A 39 3.81 10.01 -1.82
C PHE A 39 4.47 8.90 -0.97
N LYS A 40 5.78 8.96 -0.75
CA LYS A 40 6.55 8.01 0.06
C LYS A 40 5.93 7.81 1.44
N TRP A 41 5.69 8.90 2.17
CA TRP A 41 5.07 8.82 3.50
C TRP A 41 3.70 8.14 3.49
N THR A 42 2.88 8.41 2.47
CA THR A 42 1.54 7.81 2.38
C THR A 42 1.64 6.31 2.06
N LEU A 43 2.55 5.92 1.18
CA LEU A 43 2.81 4.53 0.83
C LEU A 43 3.34 3.73 2.02
N GLU A 44 4.33 4.26 2.75
CA GLU A 44 4.86 3.64 3.97
C GLU A 44 3.78 3.44 5.04
N LYS A 45 2.89 4.43 5.22
CA LYS A 45 1.76 4.30 6.16
C LYS A 45 0.77 3.21 5.76
N HIS A 46 0.50 3.07 4.46
CA HIS A 46 -0.39 2.06 3.92
C HIS A 46 0.17 0.65 4.16
N MET A 47 1.43 0.41 3.79
CA MET A 47 2.11 -0.86 4.07
C MET A 47 2.15 -1.17 5.57
N PHE A 48 2.46 -0.16 6.40
CA PHE A 48 2.45 -0.33 7.86
C PHE A 48 1.07 -0.73 8.39
N LEU A 49 0.00 -0.18 7.83
CA LEU A 49 -1.37 -0.53 8.20
C LEU A 49 -1.67 -2.00 7.85
N GLU A 50 -1.32 -2.46 6.65
CA GLU A 50 -1.47 -3.86 6.24
C GLU A 50 -0.71 -4.79 7.17
N GLU A 51 0.58 -4.53 7.36
CA GLU A 51 1.46 -5.37 8.17
C GLU A 51 0.98 -5.48 9.62
N LYS A 52 0.57 -4.36 10.23
CA LYS A 52 0.22 -4.34 11.66
C LYS A 52 -1.21 -4.74 11.94
N ALA A 53 -2.17 -4.38 11.07
CA ALA A 53 -3.58 -4.62 11.32
C ALA A 53 -4.11 -5.83 10.56
N ILE A 54 -3.76 -5.99 9.28
CA ILE A 54 -4.35 -6.97 8.37
C ILE A 54 -3.58 -8.28 8.40
N PHE A 55 -2.30 -8.27 8.02
CA PHE A 55 -1.46 -9.48 7.92
C PHE A 55 -1.35 -10.19 9.27
N ASN A 56 -1.14 -9.44 10.35
CA ASN A 56 -1.07 -10.00 11.71
C ASN A 56 -2.37 -10.69 12.17
N ALA A 57 -3.52 -10.30 11.63
CA ALA A 57 -4.79 -10.99 11.88
C ALA A 57 -4.92 -12.29 11.05
N PHE A 58 -4.24 -12.35 9.90
CA PHE A 58 -4.32 -13.44 8.92
C PHE A 58 -3.29 -14.55 9.15
N VAL A 59 -2.06 -14.22 9.61
CA VAL A 59 -1.00 -15.21 9.98
C VAL A 59 -1.50 -16.27 10.98
N LYS A 60 -2.54 -15.96 11.76
CA LYS A 60 -3.15 -16.91 12.71
C LYS A 60 -3.99 -18.03 12.05
N ARG A 61 -4.02 -18.12 10.71
CA ARG A 61 -4.92 -18.98 9.94
C ARG A 61 -4.25 -19.83 8.85
N ASP A 62 -2.93 -19.99 8.88
CA ASP A 62 -2.13 -20.86 7.99
C ASP A 62 -2.04 -20.44 6.50
N ASP A 63 -2.63 -19.32 6.06
CA ASP A 63 -2.41 -18.71 4.73
C ASP A 63 -1.15 -17.83 4.73
N VAL A 64 0.02 -18.45 4.91
CA VAL A 64 1.31 -17.75 5.08
C VAL A 64 1.93 -17.33 3.74
N ASP A 65 1.59 -18.02 2.64
CA ASP A 65 2.24 -17.81 1.34
C ASP A 65 1.88 -16.45 0.73
N ASP A 66 0.59 -16.10 0.65
CA ASP A 66 0.14 -14.79 0.12
C ASP A 66 0.74 -13.62 0.91
N ILE A 67 0.81 -13.75 2.26
CA ILE A 67 1.40 -12.71 3.12
C ILE A 67 2.90 -12.60 2.87
N PHE A 68 3.60 -13.72 2.70
CA PHE A 68 5.03 -13.71 2.44
C PHE A 68 5.35 -13.05 1.09
N GLU A 69 4.54 -13.32 0.06
CA GLU A 69 4.64 -12.68 -1.25
C GLU A 69 4.42 -11.16 -1.14
N LEU A 70 3.33 -10.71 -0.51
CA LEU A 70 3.05 -9.29 -0.27
C LEU A 70 4.17 -8.58 0.51
N MET A 71 4.74 -9.24 1.53
CA MET A 71 5.87 -8.69 2.28
C MET A 71 7.14 -8.54 1.43
N ASN A 72 7.37 -9.44 0.47
CA ASN A 72 8.49 -9.29 -0.46
C ASN A 72 8.23 -8.13 -1.44
N GLU A 73 7.01 -8.03 -1.96
CA GLU A 73 6.60 -6.90 -2.82
C GLU A 73 6.77 -5.56 -2.08
N HIS A 74 6.37 -5.45 -0.82
CA HIS A 74 6.63 -4.27 0.01
C HIS A 74 8.12 -3.93 0.06
N GLY A 75 8.97 -4.95 0.24
CA GLY A 75 10.42 -4.78 0.24
C GLY A 75 10.96 -4.24 -1.09
N ASP A 76 10.48 -4.78 -2.21
CA ASP A 76 10.88 -4.35 -3.55
C ASP A 76 10.38 -2.94 -3.88
N ILE A 77 9.14 -2.61 -3.56
CA ILE A 77 8.59 -1.26 -3.70
C ILE A 77 9.42 -0.27 -2.89
N MET A 78 9.70 -0.57 -1.62
CA MET A 78 10.48 0.33 -0.76
C MET A 78 11.94 0.43 -1.19
N ARG A 79 12.51 -0.62 -1.77
CA ARG A 79 13.84 -0.54 -2.41
C ARG A 79 13.84 0.51 -3.52
N ILE A 80 12.88 0.44 -4.45
CA ILE A 80 12.77 1.39 -5.57
C ILE A 80 12.55 2.81 -5.04
N VAL A 81 11.59 2.99 -4.12
CA VAL A 81 11.31 4.31 -3.53
C VAL A 81 12.53 4.89 -2.82
N ASN A 82 13.31 4.09 -2.09
CA ASN A 82 14.54 4.57 -1.44
C ASN A 82 15.65 4.88 -2.46
N GLN A 83 15.71 4.19 -3.59
CA GLN A 83 16.63 4.55 -4.68
C GLN A 83 16.28 5.92 -5.28
N MET A 84 14.98 6.20 -5.44
CA MET A 84 14.47 7.48 -5.94
C MET A 84 14.76 8.67 -5.01
N GLU A 85 15.13 8.46 -3.75
CA GLU A 85 15.58 9.54 -2.86
C GLU A 85 16.92 10.15 -3.27
N GLU A 86 17.79 9.34 -3.88
CA GLU A 86 19.11 9.79 -4.33
C GLU A 86 19.00 10.51 -5.68
N GLU A 87 18.32 9.88 -6.62
CA GLU A 87 18.08 10.39 -7.97
C GLU A 87 16.80 9.78 -8.53
N ILE A 88 15.92 10.63 -9.08
CA ILE A 88 14.68 10.17 -9.70
C ILE A 88 14.93 10.01 -11.19
N THR A 89 14.86 8.78 -11.69
CA THR A 89 14.93 8.50 -13.14
C THR A 89 13.56 8.08 -13.69
N ASP A 90 13.36 8.26 -15.00
CA ASP A 90 12.17 7.76 -15.69
C ASP A 90 12.06 6.25 -15.56
N SER A 91 13.19 5.53 -15.51
CA SER A 91 13.21 4.08 -15.33
C SER A 91 12.66 3.66 -13.97
N ASP A 92 13.07 4.35 -12.90
CA ASP A 92 12.58 4.04 -11.55
C ASP A 92 11.07 4.32 -11.44
N MET A 93 10.60 5.39 -12.09
CA MET A 93 9.17 5.72 -12.13
C MET A 93 8.35 4.64 -12.85
N GLU A 94 8.81 4.13 -13.98
CA GLU A 94 8.13 3.03 -14.69
C GLU A 94 8.18 1.70 -13.92
N GLU A 95 9.32 1.38 -13.30
CA GLU A 95 9.47 0.20 -12.45
C GLU A 95 8.49 0.27 -11.26
N LEU A 96 8.47 1.41 -10.55
CA LEU A 96 7.57 1.65 -9.43
C LEU A 96 6.09 1.54 -9.81
N LYS A 97 5.68 2.14 -10.94
CA LYS A 97 4.30 2.06 -11.43
C LYS A 97 3.90 0.62 -11.73
N THR A 98 4.80 -0.14 -12.33
CA THR A 98 4.54 -1.54 -12.71
C THR A 98 4.31 -2.39 -11.47
N ILE A 99 5.24 -2.36 -10.51
CA ILE A 99 5.12 -3.18 -9.30
C ILE A 99 3.94 -2.76 -8.42
N LEU A 100 3.65 -1.44 -8.30
CA LEU A 100 2.48 -0.98 -7.56
C LEU A 100 1.16 -1.42 -8.20
N MET A 101 1.08 -1.40 -9.53
CA MET A 101 -0.11 -1.85 -10.24
C MET A 101 -0.34 -3.35 -10.00
N GLU A 102 0.70 -4.18 -10.13
CA GLU A 102 0.62 -5.62 -9.88
C GLU A 102 0.22 -5.92 -8.44
N HIS A 103 0.84 -5.25 -7.47
CA HIS A 103 0.53 -5.35 -6.05
C HIS A 103 -0.92 -5.00 -5.75
N VAL A 104 -1.37 -3.80 -6.18
CA VAL A 104 -2.74 -3.31 -5.97
C VAL A 104 -3.77 -4.22 -6.65
N ASP A 105 -3.48 -4.73 -7.84
CA ASP A 105 -4.36 -5.65 -8.56
C ASP A 105 -4.48 -7.00 -7.83
N PHE A 106 -3.37 -7.55 -7.35
CA PHE A 106 -3.40 -8.78 -6.57
C PHE A 106 -4.23 -8.59 -5.30
N GLU A 107 -3.99 -7.50 -4.57
CA GLU A 107 -4.68 -7.24 -3.32
C GLU A 107 -6.20 -7.05 -3.50
N ASN A 108 -6.60 -6.18 -4.42
CA ASN A 108 -8.01 -5.84 -4.65
C ASN A 108 -8.82 -7.00 -5.21
N ASN A 109 -8.21 -7.83 -6.06
CA ASN A 109 -8.93 -8.88 -6.79
C ASN A 109 -8.79 -10.26 -6.14
N ASN A 110 -7.77 -10.49 -5.30
CA ASN A 110 -7.50 -11.79 -4.69
C ASN A 110 -7.44 -11.71 -3.16
N PHE A 111 -6.52 -10.91 -2.61
CA PHE A 111 -6.24 -10.93 -1.17
C PHE A 111 -7.42 -10.44 -0.32
N TYR A 112 -7.92 -9.23 -0.56
CA TYR A 112 -9.03 -8.67 0.23
C TYR A 112 -10.36 -9.43 0.05
N PRO A 113 -10.73 -9.90 -1.16
CA PRO A 113 -11.87 -10.80 -1.30
C PRO A 113 -11.72 -12.10 -0.50
N LYS A 114 -10.55 -12.74 -0.53
CA LYS A 114 -10.28 -13.96 0.27
C LYS A 114 -10.38 -13.67 1.77
N LEU A 115 -9.84 -12.53 2.22
CA LEU A 115 -9.95 -12.04 3.59
C LEU A 115 -11.42 -11.85 4.00
N ASP A 116 -12.23 -11.28 3.11
CA ASP A 116 -13.65 -11.05 3.32
C ASP A 116 -14.45 -12.35 3.47
N GLU A 117 -14.07 -13.41 2.77
CA GLU A 117 -14.72 -14.71 2.88
C GLU A 117 -14.33 -15.46 4.17
N LEU A 118 -13.06 -15.37 4.56
CA LEU A 118 -12.54 -16.13 5.69
C LEU A 118 -12.89 -15.51 7.05
N LEU A 119 -12.89 -14.19 7.16
CA LEU A 119 -13.08 -13.51 8.44
C LEU A 119 -14.55 -13.42 8.86
N SER A 120 -14.80 -13.63 10.15
CA SER A 120 -16.10 -13.31 10.75
C SER A 120 -16.32 -11.80 10.85
N ASP A 121 -17.58 -11.37 10.98
CA ASP A 121 -17.93 -9.95 11.07
C ASP A 121 -17.26 -9.24 12.26
N ASN A 122 -17.10 -9.93 13.39
CA ASN A 122 -16.38 -9.38 14.55
C ASN A 122 -14.90 -9.14 14.23
N GLN A 123 -14.23 -10.08 13.55
CA GLN A 123 -12.83 -9.92 13.18
C GLN A 123 -12.65 -8.81 12.15
N LYS A 124 -13.55 -8.72 11.17
CA LYS A 124 -13.55 -7.63 10.19
C LYS A 124 -13.64 -6.28 10.89
N LYS A 125 -14.56 -6.16 11.85
CA LYS A 125 -14.74 -4.96 12.66
C LYS A 125 -13.49 -4.61 13.48
N GLU A 126 -12.90 -5.57 14.18
CA GLU A 126 -11.67 -5.36 14.95
C GLU A 126 -10.50 -4.88 14.07
N ILE A 127 -10.33 -5.45 12.88
CA ILE A 127 -9.29 -5.03 11.94
C ILE A 127 -9.59 -3.63 11.42
N SER A 128 -10.83 -3.36 10.99
CA SER A 128 -11.23 -2.02 10.52
C SER A 128 -11.05 -0.94 11.58
N GLU A 129 -11.31 -1.23 12.86
CA GLU A 129 -11.07 -0.31 13.97
C GLU A 129 -9.57 -0.01 14.13
N LYS A 130 -8.70 -1.04 14.13
CA LYS A 130 -7.24 -0.86 14.16
C LYS A 130 -6.72 -0.05 12.99
N CYS A 131 -7.21 -0.32 11.78
CA CYS A 131 -6.82 0.44 10.58
C CYS A 131 -7.17 1.92 10.74
N ARG A 132 -8.37 2.24 11.25
CA ARG A 132 -8.80 3.63 11.49
C ARG A 132 -7.98 4.32 12.59
N GLU A 133 -7.47 3.59 13.58
CA GLU A 133 -6.57 4.15 14.60
C GLU A 133 -5.22 4.53 13.99
N ILE A 134 -4.63 3.66 13.16
CA ILE A 134 -3.36 3.92 12.47
C ILE A 134 -3.48 5.10 11.50
N ILE A 135 -4.58 5.21 10.76
CA ILE A 135 -4.81 6.34 9.83
C ILE A 135 -4.89 7.68 10.57
N LYS A 136 -5.44 7.68 11.80
CA LYS A 136 -5.58 8.90 12.62
C LYS A 136 -4.31 9.32 13.35
N SER A 137 -3.38 8.38 13.60
CA SER A 137 -2.07 8.66 14.23
C SER A 137 -1.10 9.31 13.26
#